data_AF-A0A847APZ8-F1
#
_entry.id   AF-A0A847APZ8-F1
#
_cell.length_a   1.000
_cell.length_b   1.000
_cell.length_c   1.000
_cell.angle_alpha   90.00
_cell.angle_beta   90.00
_cell.angle_gamma   90.00
#
_symmetry.space_group_name_H-M   'P 1'
#
loop_
_entity.id
_entity.type
_entity.pdbx_description
1 polymer ?
#
loop_
_entity_poly.entity_id
_entity_poly.type
_entity_poly.pdbx_seq_one_letter_code
_entity_poly.pdbx_strand_id
1 'polypeptide(L)'
;MSFDQIILWVMAVGILIGGLDKIIGNKFGLGEKFDEGFNAMGPLALGMVGIVCLAPVISKVLGPVIIPLFTAMGADPAMFGSILANDMGGFPLAMELAINEQAGLLSGAIVASMLGCTLVFSIPVGLGLIEKEDRPYFSKGLLIGLITIPVGSVIGGLIAGFDFMLVIRNVIPVLILSVLLAIGLKFIPEKMIKGSMLFGQFITIVIYIGLACAAFEFITGIVIIPGMAPIMEGMNAIAGIGIVLLGTFPILSILVKVLDKPLNSVGRKIGMDATSAAGLVFTLANSVPVYKMMKDMNKRGKIVNTAWLVPATAALGDHLGFTAGVRPDMITPVVVGKIAAGLLAIIIAILMSKDTLEGEIK
;
A
#
# COMPACT_ATOMS: atom_id res chain seq x y z
N MET A 1 20.43 18.62 -2.91
CA MET A 1 19.89 17.26 -2.74
C MET A 1 18.46 17.25 -3.18
N SER A 2 18.02 16.24 -3.93
CA SER A 2 16.59 16.04 -4.18
C SER A 2 15.85 15.69 -2.88
N PHE A 3 14.54 15.82 -2.85
CA PHE A 3 13.75 15.46 -1.67
C PHE A 3 13.88 13.96 -1.34
N ASP A 4 13.95 13.09 -2.36
CA ASP A 4 14.21 11.66 -2.18
C ASP A 4 15.55 11.39 -1.50
N GLN A 5 16.61 12.12 -1.89
CA GLN A 5 17.91 12.02 -1.24
C GLN A 5 17.84 12.42 0.23
N ILE A 6 17.08 13.47 0.56
CA ILE A 6 16.88 13.87 1.96
C ILE A 6 16.19 12.75 2.74
N ILE A 7 15.14 12.15 2.19
CA ILE A 7 14.45 11.02 2.82
C ILE A 7 15.40 9.85 3.07
N LEU A 8 16.20 9.47 2.07
CA LEU A 8 17.19 8.40 2.21
C LEU A 8 18.25 8.72 3.26
N TRP A 9 18.69 9.98 3.35
CA TRP A 9 19.62 10.40 4.40
C TRP A 9 19.00 10.32 5.79
N VAL A 10 17.73 10.70 5.93
CA VAL A 10 16.99 10.55 7.18
C VAL A 10 16.91 9.07 7.57
N MET A 11 16.60 8.17 6.62
CA MET A 11 16.60 6.73 6.86
C MET A 11 17.99 6.23 7.27
N ALA A 12 19.05 6.65 6.57
CA ALA A 12 20.43 6.26 6.87
C ALA A 12 20.85 6.69 8.29
N VAL A 13 20.47 7.89 8.71
CA VAL A 13 20.65 8.34 10.11
C VAL A 13 19.82 7.48 11.06
N GLY A 14 18.59 7.11 10.67
CA GLY A 14 17.74 6.15 11.38
C GLY A 14 18.43 4.81 11.65
N ILE A 15 19.15 4.26 10.67
CA ILE A 15 19.93 3.02 10.81
C ILE A 15 20.96 3.19 11.93
N LEU A 16 21.72 4.30 11.92
CA LEU A 16 22.73 4.57 12.93
C LEU A 16 22.11 4.74 14.32
N ILE A 17 21.03 5.50 14.45
CA ILE A 17 20.35 5.73 15.73
C ILE A 17 19.73 4.44 16.27
N GLY A 18 19.04 3.67 15.43
CA GLY A 18 18.44 2.39 15.81
C GLY A 18 19.49 1.36 16.23
N GLY A 19 20.56 1.23 15.45
CA GLY A 19 21.69 0.35 15.77
C GLY A 19 22.41 0.77 17.06
N LEU A 20 22.64 2.07 17.28
CA LEU A 20 23.23 2.58 18.51
C LEU A 20 22.32 2.32 19.72
N ASP A 21 21.02 2.59 19.62
CA ASP A 21 20.08 2.31 20.71
C ASP A 21 20.05 0.81 21.04
N LYS A 22 20.12 -0.07 20.03
CA LYS A 22 20.23 -1.51 20.23
C LYS A 22 21.48 -1.89 21.02
N ILE A 23 22.64 -1.33 20.67
CA ILE A 23 23.94 -1.61 21.34
C ILE A 23 23.93 -1.17 22.80
N ILE A 24 23.27 -0.06 23.14
CA ILE A 24 23.22 0.46 24.51
C ILE A 24 22.10 -0.16 25.38
N GLY A 25 21.45 -1.23 24.90
CA GLY A 25 20.42 -1.96 25.62
C GLY A 25 18.98 -1.49 25.37
N ASN A 26 18.70 -0.92 24.19
CA ASN A 26 17.37 -0.51 23.72
C ASN A 26 16.67 0.48 24.68
N LYS A 27 17.38 1.51 25.14
CA LYS A 27 16.88 2.47 26.14
C LYS A 27 15.75 3.34 25.60
N PHE A 28 15.77 3.63 24.31
CA PHE A 28 14.78 4.49 23.65
C PHE A 28 13.68 3.71 22.90
N GLY A 29 13.79 2.37 22.86
CA GLY A 29 12.89 1.47 22.14
C GLY A 29 13.07 1.48 20.62
N LEU A 30 14.12 2.14 20.10
CA LEU A 30 14.42 2.24 18.68
C LEU A 30 15.23 1.05 18.18
N GLY A 31 16.03 0.42 19.05
CA GLY A 31 16.75 -0.81 18.74
C GLY A 31 15.83 -1.99 18.45
N GLU A 32 14.66 -2.05 19.09
CA GLU A 32 13.62 -3.03 18.74
C GLU A 32 13.03 -2.76 17.35
N LYS A 33 12.79 -1.48 17.02
CA LYS A 33 12.32 -1.08 15.68
C LYS A 33 13.34 -1.34 14.58
N PHE A 34 14.63 -1.25 14.89
CA PHE A 34 15.70 -1.66 14.01
C PHE A 34 15.62 -3.17 13.68
N ASP A 35 15.51 -4.03 14.70
CA ASP A 35 15.36 -5.48 14.50
C ASP A 35 14.07 -5.82 13.75
N GLU A 36 12.94 -5.19 14.09
CA GLU A 36 11.67 -5.36 13.37
C GLU A 36 11.83 -5.08 11.87
N GLY A 37 12.57 -4.03 11.51
CA GLY A 37 12.84 -3.67 10.11
C GLY A 37 13.57 -4.77 9.35
N PHE A 38 14.59 -5.38 9.97
CA PHE A 38 15.31 -6.49 9.35
C PHE A 38 14.49 -7.78 9.32
N ASN A 39 13.77 -8.08 10.40
CA ASN A 39 12.94 -9.27 10.54
C ASN A 39 11.75 -9.27 9.55
N ALA A 40 11.33 -8.09 9.07
CA ALA A 40 10.31 -7.96 8.03
C ALA A 40 10.70 -8.65 6.70
N MET A 41 12.00 -8.90 6.44
CA MET A 41 12.43 -9.59 5.22
C MET A 41 11.80 -10.98 5.04
N GLY A 42 11.60 -11.74 6.13
CA GLY A 42 11.00 -13.08 6.04
C GLY A 42 9.56 -13.04 5.52
N PRO A 43 8.64 -12.35 6.22
CA PRO A 43 7.27 -12.15 5.75
C PRO A 43 7.18 -11.52 4.35
N LEU A 44 8.03 -10.52 4.05
CA LEU A 44 8.08 -9.90 2.71
C LEU A 44 8.51 -10.91 1.64
N ALA A 45 9.50 -11.74 1.91
CA ALA A 45 9.94 -12.78 0.97
C ALA A 45 8.81 -13.77 0.66
N LEU A 46 8.09 -14.21 1.69
CA LEU A 46 6.92 -15.08 1.56
C LEU A 46 5.77 -14.43 0.77
N GLY A 47 5.65 -13.11 0.83
CA GLY A 47 4.60 -12.35 0.12
C GLY A 47 4.95 -11.92 -1.30
N MET A 48 6.22 -12.00 -1.72
CA MET A 48 6.66 -11.34 -2.96
C MET A 48 7.59 -12.17 -3.84
N VAL A 49 8.50 -12.97 -3.29
CA VAL A 49 9.56 -13.61 -4.10
C VAL A 49 8.99 -14.52 -5.17
N GLY A 50 7.98 -15.31 -4.83
CA GLY A 50 7.37 -16.22 -5.80
C GLY A 50 6.70 -15.52 -6.99
N ILE A 51 6.05 -14.36 -6.76
CA ILE A 51 5.42 -13.60 -7.83
C ILE A 51 6.43 -12.79 -8.65
N VAL A 52 7.54 -12.34 -8.05
CA VAL A 52 8.68 -11.79 -8.81
C VAL A 52 9.20 -12.84 -9.78
N CYS A 53 9.43 -14.07 -9.30
CA CYS A 53 9.92 -15.16 -10.15
C CYS A 53 8.91 -15.56 -11.23
N LEU A 54 7.61 -15.52 -10.91
CA LEU A 54 6.54 -15.85 -11.84
C LEU A 54 6.17 -14.70 -12.80
N ALA A 55 6.60 -13.46 -12.56
CA ALA A 55 6.16 -12.32 -13.35
C ALA A 55 6.33 -12.52 -14.87
N PRO A 56 7.47 -13.02 -15.39
CA PRO A 56 7.63 -13.27 -16.83
C PRO A 56 6.67 -14.34 -17.35
N VAL A 57 6.39 -15.38 -16.55
CA VAL A 57 5.44 -16.45 -16.90
C VAL A 57 4.01 -15.92 -16.91
N ILE A 58 3.62 -15.13 -15.90
CA ILE A 58 2.31 -14.49 -15.81
C ILE A 58 2.10 -13.55 -16.99
N SER A 59 3.11 -12.73 -17.31
CA SER A 59 3.11 -11.82 -18.46
C SER A 59 2.92 -12.58 -19.77
N LYS A 60 3.66 -13.68 -19.98
CA LYS A 60 3.53 -14.52 -21.18
C LYS A 60 2.17 -15.21 -21.30
N VAL A 61 1.62 -15.71 -20.21
CA VAL A 61 0.36 -16.49 -20.22
C VAL A 61 -0.87 -15.59 -20.28
N LEU A 62 -0.90 -14.51 -19.51
CA LEU A 62 -2.04 -13.60 -19.44
C LEU A 62 -1.94 -12.45 -20.45
N GLY A 63 -0.74 -12.13 -20.94
CA GLY A 63 -0.47 -11.08 -21.92
C GLY A 63 -1.37 -11.10 -23.15
N PRO A 64 -1.65 -12.25 -23.79
CA PRO A 64 -2.58 -12.32 -24.93
C PRO A 64 -4.00 -11.80 -24.65
N VAL A 65 -4.41 -11.76 -23.37
CA VAL A 65 -5.72 -11.21 -22.95
C VAL A 65 -5.56 -9.80 -22.39
N ILE A 66 -4.56 -9.57 -21.55
CA ILE A 66 -4.33 -8.28 -20.88
C ILE A 66 -3.93 -7.22 -21.89
N ILE A 67 -2.99 -7.51 -22.78
CA ILE A 67 -2.41 -6.51 -23.68
C ILE A 67 -3.48 -5.92 -24.61
N PRO A 68 -4.30 -6.70 -25.34
CA PRO A 68 -5.35 -6.14 -26.18
C PRO A 68 -6.41 -5.37 -25.37
N LEU A 69 -6.77 -5.86 -24.18
CA LEU A 69 -7.77 -5.23 -23.33
C LEU A 69 -7.35 -3.81 -22.91
N PHE A 70 -6.14 -3.68 -22.35
CA PHE A 70 -5.65 -2.38 -21.88
C PHE A 70 -5.33 -1.44 -23.06
N THR A 71 -4.73 -1.97 -24.13
CA THR A 71 -4.42 -1.17 -25.34
C THR A 71 -5.70 -0.63 -25.99
N ALA A 72 -6.79 -1.41 -26.03
CA ALA A 72 -8.08 -0.96 -26.54
C ALA A 72 -8.70 0.16 -25.69
N MET A 73 -8.42 0.21 -24.40
CA MET A 73 -8.77 1.31 -23.50
C MET A 73 -7.82 2.51 -23.61
N GLY A 74 -6.77 2.41 -24.43
CA GLY A 74 -5.71 3.41 -24.54
C GLY A 74 -4.73 3.42 -23.37
N ALA A 75 -4.76 2.41 -22.51
CA ALA A 75 -3.90 2.26 -21.34
C ALA A 75 -2.79 1.23 -21.59
N ASP A 76 -1.70 1.35 -20.83
CA ASP A 76 -0.60 0.40 -20.86
C ASP A 76 -0.99 -0.90 -20.11
N PRO A 77 -0.61 -2.08 -20.61
CA PRO A 77 -0.83 -3.37 -19.94
C PRO A 77 -0.25 -3.42 -18.52
N ALA A 78 0.75 -2.60 -18.19
CA ALA A 78 1.29 -2.41 -16.84
C ALA A 78 0.20 -2.20 -15.79
N MET A 79 -0.91 -1.53 -16.16
CA MET A 79 -2.01 -1.23 -15.25
C MET A 79 -2.68 -2.47 -14.64
N PHE A 80 -2.52 -3.64 -15.23
CA PHE A 80 -2.94 -4.91 -14.62
C PHE A 80 -2.19 -5.21 -13.32
N GLY A 81 -0.91 -4.84 -13.20
CA GLY A 81 -0.12 -5.04 -11.98
C GLY A 81 -0.68 -4.28 -10.77
N SER A 82 -1.44 -3.20 -10.99
CA SER A 82 -2.04 -2.38 -9.93
C SER A 82 -3.15 -3.06 -9.12
N ILE A 83 -3.58 -4.27 -9.51
CA ILE A 83 -4.54 -5.08 -8.74
C ILE A 83 -3.91 -5.73 -7.51
N LEU A 84 -2.58 -5.76 -7.44
CA LEU A 84 -1.80 -6.26 -6.31
C LEU A 84 -1.10 -5.10 -5.61
N ALA A 85 -0.84 -5.23 -4.31
CA ALA A 85 -0.05 -4.25 -3.59
C ALA A 85 1.37 -4.17 -4.20
N ASN A 86 1.99 -2.99 -4.16
CA ASN A 86 3.31 -2.76 -4.78
C ASN A 86 4.37 -3.73 -4.22
N ASP A 87 4.33 -3.94 -2.90
CA ASP A 87 5.18 -4.84 -2.11
C ASP A 87 4.70 -6.31 -2.07
N MET A 88 3.55 -6.62 -2.67
CA MET A 88 3.02 -7.99 -2.84
C MET A 88 3.07 -8.44 -4.31
N GLY A 89 4.06 -7.96 -5.05
CA GLY A 89 4.28 -8.33 -6.45
C GLY A 89 3.62 -7.44 -7.49
N GLY A 90 2.83 -6.43 -7.08
CA GLY A 90 2.21 -5.49 -8.01
C GLY A 90 3.24 -4.65 -8.78
N PHE A 91 4.31 -4.22 -8.12
CA PHE A 91 5.41 -3.50 -8.76
C PHE A 91 6.15 -4.34 -9.83
N PRO A 92 6.73 -5.52 -9.50
CA PRO A 92 7.46 -6.31 -10.48
C PRO A 92 6.55 -6.78 -11.63
N LEU A 93 5.29 -7.15 -11.35
CA LEU A 93 4.35 -7.53 -12.41
C LEU A 93 4.00 -6.35 -13.34
N ALA A 94 3.81 -5.15 -12.79
CA ALA A 94 3.56 -3.95 -13.59
C ALA A 94 4.76 -3.61 -14.49
N MET A 95 5.98 -3.73 -13.97
CA MET A 95 7.20 -3.47 -14.74
C MET A 95 7.41 -4.50 -15.86
N GLU A 96 7.09 -5.77 -15.60
CA GLU A 96 7.19 -6.84 -16.60
C GLU A 96 6.14 -6.70 -17.72
N LEU A 97 4.95 -6.20 -17.40
CA LEU A 97 3.88 -5.95 -18.38
C LEU A 97 4.02 -4.60 -19.11
N ALA A 98 4.91 -3.74 -18.64
CA ALA A 98 5.01 -2.38 -19.14
C ALA A 98 5.53 -2.33 -20.57
N ILE A 99 4.79 -1.64 -21.45
CA ILE A 99 5.33 -1.22 -22.75
C ILE A 99 6.11 0.08 -22.56
N ASN A 100 5.61 0.98 -21.70
CA ASN A 100 6.27 2.22 -21.30
C ASN A 100 6.69 2.17 -19.83
N GLU A 101 7.98 2.42 -19.55
CA GLU A 101 8.52 2.40 -18.17
C GLU A 101 7.77 3.34 -17.22
N GLN A 102 7.36 4.54 -17.68
CA GLN A 102 6.58 5.47 -16.84
C GLN A 102 5.21 4.90 -16.47
N ALA A 103 4.58 4.14 -17.36
CA ALA A 103 3.32 3.47 -17.06
C ALA A 103 3.52 2.30 -16.08
N GLY A 104 4.62 1.56 -16.23
CA GLY A 104 5.09 0.57 -15.26
C GLY A 104 5.25 1.16 -13.86
N LEU A 105 5.97 2.29 -13.75
CA LEU A 105 6.20 2.98 -12.48
C LEU A 105 4.91 3.59 -11.91
N LEU A 106 4.05 4.19 -12.74
CA LEU A 106 2.75 4.72 -12.33
C LEU A 106 1.85 3.60 -11.76
N SER A 107 1.73 2.49 -12.49
CA SER A 107 0.94 1.34 -12.08
C SER A 107 1.50 0.68 -10.82
N GLY A 108 2.76 0.28 -10.89
CA GLY A 108 3.40 -0.58 -9.91
C GLY A 108 3.84 0.12 -8.64
N ALA A 109 4.26 1.39 -8.69
CA ALA A 109 4.70 2.12 -7.51
C ALA A 109 3.55 2.91 -6.88
N ILE A 110 2.82 3.69 -7.68
CA ILE A 110 1.82 4.63 -7.17
C ILE A 110 0.46 3.96 -7.01
N VAL A 111 -0.12 3.45 -8.10
CA VAL A 111 -1.50 2.95 -8.10
C VAL A 111 -1.61 1.66 -7.27
N ALA A 112 -0.69 0.72 -7.44
CA ALA A 112 -0.63 -0.54 -6.70
C ALA A 112 -0.56 -0.32 -5.17
N SER A 113 0.19 0.69 -4.72
CA SER A 113 0.32 1.03 -3.29
C SER A 113 -0.99 1.55 -2.67
N MET A 114 -1.99 1.90 -3.48
CA MET A 114 -3.31 2.35 -3.03
C MET A 114 -4.39 1.33 -3.40
N LEU A 115 -4.64 1.12 -4.70
CA LEU A 115 -5.70 0.25 -5.21
C LEU A 115 -5.42 -1.21 -4.89
N GLY A 116 -4.24 -1.69 -5.27
CA GLY A 116 -3.82 -3.06 -5.04
C GLY A 116 -3.78 -3.39 -3.55
N CYS A 117 -3.13 -2.54 -2.74
CA CYS A 117 -3.14 -2.64 -1.28
C CYS A 117 -4.57 -2.68 -0.72
N THR A 118 -5.51 -1.91 -1.27
CA THR A 118 -6.90 -1.96 -0.81
C THR A 118 -7.56 -3.30 -1.13
N LEU A 119 -7.35 -3.81 -2.35
CA LEU A 119 -7.94 -5.05 -2.85
C LEU A 119 -7.44 -6.29 -2.13
N VAL A 120 -6.12 -6.43 -1.98
CA VAL A 120 -5.52 -7.65 -1.43
C VAL A 120 -5.25 -7.59 0.06
N PHE A 121 -5.28 -6.40 0.67
CA PHE A 121 -4.99 -6.22 2.10
C PHE A 121 -6.12 -5.53 2.85
N SER A 122 -6.42 -4.26 2.53
CA SER A 122 -7.29 -3.45 3.42
C SER A 122 -8.72 -3.97 3.54
N ILE A 123 -9.32 -4.45 2.45
CA ILE A 123 -10.65 -5.06 2.48
C ILE A 123 -10.61 -6.38 3.29
N PRO A 124 -9.85 -7.42 2.89
CA PRO A 124 -9.91 -8.72 3.57
C PRO A 124 -9.43 -8.66 5.03
N VAL A 125 -8.31 -7.97 5.30
CA VAL A 125 -7.72 -7.89 6.64
C VAL A 125 -8.54 -6.97 7.53
N GLY A 126 -8.94 -5.79 7.03
CA GLY A 126 -9.74 -4.85 7.81
C GLY A 126 -11.03 -5.48 8.32
N LEU A 127 -11.80 -6.12 7.43
CA LEU A 127 -13.08 -6.74 7.80
C LEU A 127 -12.96 -8.01 8.65
N GLY A 128 -11.81 -8.68 8.60
CA GLY A 128 -11.49 -9.79 9.48
C GLY A 128 -11.10 -9.35 10.90
N LEU A 129 -10.56 -8.13 11.07
CA LEU A 129 -10.07 -7.64 12.35
C LEU A 129 -11.03 -6.69 13.08
N ILE A 130 -11.91 -5.98 12.38
CA ILE A 130 -12.88 -5.07 13.00
C ILE A 130 -14.10 -5.82 13.56
N GLU A 131 -14.74 -5.22 14.56
CA GLU A 131 -15.99 -5.72 15.14
C GLU A 131 -17.14 -5.60 14.12
N LYS A 132 -18.17 -6.46 14.24
CA LYS A 132 -19.26 -6.53 13.25
C LYS A 132 -20.06 -5.23 13.19
N GLU A 133 -20.16 -4.56 14.34
CA GLU A 133 -20.84 -3.29 14.56
C GLU A 133 -20.14 -2.12 13.84
N ASP A 134 -18.84 -2.25 13.57
CA ASP A 134 -18.03 -1.21 12.92
C ASP A 134 -18.03 -1.30 11.40
N ARG A 135 -18.43 -2.46 10.85
CA ARG A 135 -18.44 -2.72 9.40
C ARG A 135 -19.20 -1.70 8.57
N PRO A 136 -20.35 -1.13 8.99
CA PRO A 136 -21.02 -0.10 8.21
C PRO A 136 -20.18 1.19 8.07
N TYR A 137 -19.53 1.63 9.15
CA TYR A 137 -18.69 2.84 9.15
C TYR A 137 -17.41 2.61 8.35
N PHE A 138 -16.80 1.43 8.52
CA PHE A 138 -15.66 0.99 7.74
C PHE A 138 -15.99 0.98 6.25
N SER A 139 -17.09 0.33 5.86
CA SER A 139 -17.50 0.24 4.45
C SER A 139 -17.75 1.62 3.85
N LYS A 140 -18.44 2.53 4.57
CA LYS A 140 -18.66 3.90 4.12
C LYS A 140 -17.34 4.66 3.90
N GLY A 141 -16.39 4.56 4.84
CA GLY A 141 -15.08 5.18 4.67
C GLY A 141 -14.29 4.57 3.52
N LEU A 142 -14.37 3.24 3.34
CA LEU A 142 -13.66 2.52 2.28
C LEU A 142 -14.12 2.96 0.89
N LEU A 143 -15.44 3.13 0.71
CA LEU A 143 -16.03 3.69 -0.51
C LEU A 143 -15.48 5.08 -0.83
N ILE A 144 -15.40 5.95 0.18
CA ILE A 144 -14.90 7.32 0.02
C ILE A 144 -13.42 7.30 -0.39
N GLY A 145 -12.61 6.49 0.29
CA GLY A 145 -11.19 6.34 -0.02
C GLY A 145 -10.96 5.86 -1.45
N LEU A 146 -11.69 4.84 -1.92
CA LEU A 146 -11.54 4.29 -3.27
C LEU A 146 -11.72 5.35 -4.36
N ILE A 147 -12.71 6.23 -4.21
CA ILE A 147 -13.02 7.27 -5.20
C ILE A 147 -11.89 8.30 -5.32
N THR A 148 -11.04 8.43 -4.30
CA THR A 148 -9.91 9.38 -4.31
C THR A 148 -8.63 8.82 -4.94
N ILE A 149 -8.52 7.50 -5.11
CA ILE A 149 -7.31 6.85 -5.66
C ILE A 149 -6.94 7.41 -7.04
N PRO A 150 -7.86 7.56 -8.01
CA PRO A 150 -7.53 8.16 -9.31
C PRO A 150 -6.85 9.53 -9.19
N VAL A 151 -7.29 10.37 -8.24
CA VAL A 151 -6.71 11.70 -8.01
C VAL A 151 -5.29 11.58 -7.46
N GLY A 152 -5.06 10.69 -6.48
CA GLY A 152 -3.73 10.40 -5.97
C GLY A 152 -2.78 9.87 -7.04
N SER A 153 -3.27 9.02 -7.94
CA SER A 153 -2.50 8.48 -9.06
C SER A 153 -2.10 9.57 -10.05
N VAL A 154 -3.00 10.50 -10.36
CA VAL A 154 -2.68 11.66 -11.21
C VAL A 154 -1.62 12.54 -10.54
N ILE A 155 -1.83 12.92 -9.28
CA ILE A 155 -0.88 13.79 -8.56
C ILE A 155 0.49 13.12 -8.46
N GLY A 156 0.54 11.85 -8.07
CA GLY A 156 1.79 11.10 -7.99
C GLY A 156 2.51 11.03 -9.34
N GLY A 157 1.79 10.74 -10.44
CA GLY A 157 2.37 10.68 -11.78
C GLY A 157 2.94 12.03 -12.24
N LEU A 158 2.25 13.13 -11.94
CA LEU A 158 2.74 14.48 -12.27
C LEU A 158 3.97 14.88 -11.44
N ILE A 159 4.00 14.52 -10.15
CA ILE A 159 5.17 14.73 -9.30
C ILE A 159 6.37 13.91 -9.77
N ALA A 160 6.14 12.71 -10.34
CA ALA A 160 7.17 11.91 -10.98
C ALA A 160 7.68 12.49 -12.32
N GLY A 161 7.08 13.58 -12.82
CA GLY A 161 7.43 14.17 -14.10
C GLY A 161 6.99 13.35 -15.31
N PHE A 162 6.00 12.46 -15.14
CA PHE A 162 5.48 11.65 -16.23
C PHE A 162 4.64 12.50 -17.19
N ASP A 163 4.55 12.04 -18.45
CA ASP A 163 3.73 12.71 -19.45
C ASP A 163 2.26 12.77 -19.00
N PHE A 164 1.66 13.96 -19.08
CA PHE A 164 0.30 14.20 -18.61
C PHE A 164 -0.71 13.27 -19.31
N MET A 165 -0.58 13.09 -20.62
CA MET A 165 -1.52 12.28 -21.38
C MET A 165 -1.35 10.78 -21.06
N LEU A 166 -0.11 10.33 -20.86
CA LEU A 166 0.18 8.98 -20.36
C LEU A 166 -0.49 8.74 -19.02
N VAL A 167 -0.35 9.67 -18.07
CA VAL A 167 -0.96 9.54 -16.72
C VAL A 167 -2.47 9.43 -16.82
N ILE A 168 -3.13 10.36 -17.53
CA ILE A 168 -4.59 10.38 -17.63
C ILE A 168 -5.12 9.10 -18.27
N ARG A 169 -4.52 8.62 -19.37
CA ARG A 169 -4.94 7.38 -20.03
C ARG A 169 -4.84 6.17 -19.12
N ASN A 170 -3.73 6.05 -18.39
CA ASN A 170 -3.49 4.93 -17.49
C ASN A 170 -4.33 4.98 -16.20
N VAL A 171 -4.85 6.16 -15.82
CA VAL A 171 -5.78 6.31 -14.69
C VAL A 171 -7.21 5.92 -15.06
N ILE A 172 -7.59 5.86 -16.34
CA ILE A 172 -8.96 5.46 -16.76
C ILE A 172 -9.35 4.06 -16.24
N PRO A 173 -8.54 2.99 -16.42
CA PRO A 173 -8.82 1.68 -15.82
C PRO A 173 -8.99 1.73 -14.30
N VAL A 174 -8.17 2.54 -13.62
CA VAL A 174 -8.21 2.72 -12.16
C VAL A 174 -9.53 3.35 -11.73
N LEU A 175 -9.99 4.37 -12.45
CA LEU A 175 -11.27 5.03 -12.18
C LEU A 175 -12.44 4.06 -12.38
N ILE A 176 -12.44 3.30 -13.47
CA ILE A 176 -13.47 2.29 -13.75
C ILE A 176 -13.51 1.26 -12.62
N LEU A 177 -12.35 0.71 -12.26
CA LEU A 177 -12.26 -0.30 -11.21
C LEU A 177 -12.68 0.27 -9.84
N SER A 178 -12.24 1.48 -9.50
CA SER A 178 -12.61 2.14 -8.23
C SER A 178 -14.12 2.39 -8.12
N VAL A 179 -14.76 2.80 -9.22
CA VAL A 179 -16.22 2.99 -9.28
C VAL A 179 -16.96 1.65 -9.19
N LEU A 180 -16.51 0.63 -9.91
CA LEU A 180 -17.12 -0.71 -9.84
C LEU A 180 -17.01 -1.31 -8.44
N LEU A 181 -15.86 -1.17 -7.80
CA LEU A 181 -15.65 -1.58 -6.41
C LEU A 181 -16.55 -0.79 -5.46
N ALA A 182 -16.65 0.53 -5.66
CA ALA A 182 -17.52 1.36 -4.83
C ALA A 182 -19.00 0.98 -4.97
N ILE A 183 -19.47 0.69 -6.18
CA ILE A 183 -20.82 0.19 -6.42
C ILE A 183 -21.02 -1.18 -5.77
N GLY A 184 -20.07 -2.10 -5.96
CA GLY A 184 -20.13 -3.44 -5.39
C GLY A 184 -20.20 -3.42 -3.86
N LEU A 185 -19.35 -2.62 -3.22
CA LEU A 185 -19.32 -2.49 -1.76
C LEU A 185 -20.57 -1.79 -1.20
N LYS A 186 -21.21 -0.92 -1.98
CA LYS A 186 -22.48 -0.28 -1.59
C LYS A 186 -23.65 -1.25 -1.62
N PHE A 187 -23.76 -2.08 -2.66
CA PHE A 187 -24.96 -2.90 -2.90
C PHE A 187 -24.80 -4.36 -2.44
N ILE A 188 -23.60 -4.92 -2.50
CA ILE A 188 -23.31 -6.33 -2.18
C ILE A 188 -22.01 -6.50 -1.37
N PRO A 189 -21.85 -5.78 -0.23
CA PRO A 189 -20.60 -5.76 0.55
C PRO A 189 -20.11 -7.17 0.90
N GLU A 190 -20.93 -8.02 1.52
CA GLU A 190 -20.53 -9.38 1.91
C GLU A 190 -19.98 -10.23 0.74
N LYS A 191 -20.53 -10.07 -0.47
CA LYS A 191 -20.02 -10.75 -1.67
C LYS A 191 -18.67 -10.18 -2.13
N MET A 192 -18.50 -8.86 -2.09
CA MET A 192 -17.23 -8.20 -2.41
C MET A 192 -16.13 -8.63 -1.44
N ILE A 193 -16.48 -8.72 -0.16
CA ILE A 193 -15.56 -9.15 0.91
C ILE A 193 -15.12 -10.58 0.66
N LYS A 194 -16.09 -11.50 0.46
CA LYS A 194 -15.79 -12.89 0.11
C LYS A 194 -14.95 -13.00 -1.17
N GLY A 195 -15.27 -12.22 -2.19
CA GLY A 195 -14.52 -12.16 -3.44
C GLY A 195 -13.08 -11.71 -3.24
N SER A 196 -12.85 -10.63 -2.48
CA SER A 196 -11.52 -10.11 -2.17
C SER A 196 -10.68 -11.08 -1.33
N MET A 197 -11.29 -11.78 -0.36
CA MET A 197 -10.61 -12.80 0.43
C MET A 197 -10.20 -14.00 -0.44
N LEU A 198 -11.10 -14.48 -1.31
CA LEU A 198 -10.79 -15.55 -2.25
C LEU A 198 -9.69 -15.14 -3.24
N PHE A 199 -9.75 -13.90 -3.72
CA PHE A 199 -8.72 -13.35 -4.60
C PHE A 199 -7.36 -13.25 -3.90
N GLY A 200 -7.29 -12.68 -2.69
CA GLY A 200 -6.06 -12.61 -1.91
C GLY A 200 -5.50 -14.00 -1.58
N GLN A 201 -6.36 -14.96 -1.25
CA GLN A 201 -5.96 -16.35 -1.03
C GLN A 201 -5.43 -17.01 -2.30
N PHE A 202 -6.08 -16.78 -3.44
CA PHE A 202 -5.60 -17.25 -4.74
C PHE A 202 -4.21 -16.70 -5.07
N ILE A 203 -4.00 -15.38 -4.91
CA ILE A 203 -2.70 -14.75 -5.12
C ILE A 203 -1.64 -15.33 -4.17
N THR A 204 -2.00 -15.55 -2.91
CA THR A 204 -1.12 -16.22 -1.93
C THR A 204 -0.69 -17.59 -2.44
N ILE A 205 -1.64 -18.42 -2.91
CA ILE A 205 -1.32 -19.75 -3.47
C ILE A 205 -0.35 -19.63 -4.66
N VAL A 206 -0.59 -18.68 -5.57
CA VAL A 206 0.30 -18.43 -6.72
C VAL A 206 1.71 -18.04 -6.26
N ILE A 207 1.85 -17.15 -5.28
CA ILE A 207 3.14 -16.76 -4.70
C ILE A 207 3.85 -17.98 -4.11
N TYR A 208 3.16 -18.81 -3.31
CA TYR A 208 3.79 -19.99 -2.71
C TYR A 208 4.21 -21.04 -3.74
N ILE A 209 3.42 -21.25 -4.81
CA ILE A 209 3.82 -22.13 -5.92
C ILE A 209 5.08 -21.60 -6.58
N GLY A 210 5.10 -20.32 -6.94
CA GLY A 210 6.28 -19.68 -7.53
C GLY A 210 7.50 -19.80 -6.61
N LEU A 211 7.35 -19.49 -5.34
CA LEU A 211 8.45 -19.56 -4.38
C LEU A 211 8.99 -20.99 -4.24
N ALA A 212 8.10 -21.98 -4.10
CA ALA A 212 8.51 -23.38 -3.95
C ALA A 212 9.22 -23.90 -5.21
N CYS A 213 8.68 -23.60 -6.41
CA CYS A 213 9.31 -23.98 -7.67
C CYS A 213 10.67 -23.29 -7.86
N ALA A 214 10.76 -21.99 -7.59
CA ALA A 214 12.01 -21.23 -7.73
C ALA A 214 13.08 -21.72 -6.73
N ALA A 215 12.69 -22.02 -5.49
CA ALA A 215 13.60 -22.53 -4.46
C ALA A 215 14.10 -23.95 -4.79
N PHE A 216 13.20 -24.80 -5.29
CA PHE A 216 13.56 -26.14 -5.76
C PHE A 216 14.54 -26.07 -6.93
N GLU A 217 14.27 -25.22 -7.92
CA GLU A 217 15.15 -25.00 -9.06
C GLU A 217 16.52 -24.48 -8.63
N PHE A 218 16.58 -23.53 -7.69
CA PHE A 218 17.83 -23.01 -7.16
C PHE A 218 18.71 -24.07 -6.50
N ILE A 219 18.10 -25.01 -5.76
CA ILE A 219 18.83 -26.08 -5.06
C ILE A 219 19.25 -27.21 -6.01
N THR A 220 18.37 -27.58 -6.94
CA THR A 220 18.53 -28.81 -7.73
C THR A 220 19.02 -28.57 -9.16
N GLY A 221 18.89 -27.34 -9.67
CA GLY A 221 19.08 -27.01 -11.09
C GLY A 221 17.98 -27.52 -12.01
N ILE A 222 16.92 -28.15 -11.48
CA ILE A 222 15.83 -28.71 -12.27
C ILE A 222 14.69 -27.69 -12.38
N VAL A 223 14.37 -27.30 -13.61
CA VAL A 223 13.30 -26.35 -13.92
C VAL A 223 11.94 -27.05 -13.86
N ILE A 224 11.07 -26.62 -12.93
CA ILE A 224 9.68 -27.10 -12.83
C ILE A 224 8.75 -26.27 -13.74
N ILE A 225 8.88 -24.94 -13.69
CA ILE A 225 8.07 -24.01 -14.48
C ILE A 225 9.00 -23.24 -15.41
N PRO A 226 8.99 -23.53 -16.72
CA PRO A 226 9.87 -22.86 -17.67
C PRO A 226 9.59 -21.36 -17.78
N GLY A 227 10.66 -20.56 -17.78
CA GLY A 227 10.59 -19.11 -18.01
C GLY A 227 10.40 -18.27 -16.74
N MET A 228 10.51 -18.87 -15.55
CA MET A 228 10.59 -18.11 -14.31
C MET A 228 11.91 -17.33 -14.22
N ALA A 229 11.87 -16.17 -13.57
CA ALA A 229 13.09 -15.46 -13.19
C ALA A 229 13.80 -16.18 -12.03
N PRO A 230 15.15 -16.11 -11.94
CA PRO A 230 15.91 -16.70 -10.85
C PRO A 230 15.45 -16.21 -9.47
N ILE A 231 15.38 -17.11 -8.48
CA ILE A 231 14.94 -16.76 -7.11
C ILE A 231 15.76 -15.62 -6.50
N MET A 232 17.05 -15.54 -6.84
CA MET A 232 17.96 -14.53 -6.30
C MET A 232 17.58 -13.11 -6.73
N GLU A 233 16.88 -12.92 -7.85
CA GLU A 233 16.37 -11.59 -8.22
C GLU A 233 15.34 -11.10 -7.21
N GLY A 234 14.39 -11.96 -6.85
CA GLY A 234 13.42 -11.67 -5.79
C GLY A 234 14.09 -11.46 -4.43
N MET A 235 15.06 -12.31 -4.07
CA MET A 235 15.78 -12.18 -2.80
C MET A 235 16.63 -10.91 -2.71
N ASN A 236 17.24 -10.46 -3.80
CA ASN A 236 18.00 -9.21 -3.85
C ASN A 236 17.09 -8.00 -3.60
N ALA A 237 15.90 -7.99 -4.19
CA ALA A 237 14.91 -6.95 -3.90
C ALA A 237 14.53 -6.94 -2.41
N ILE A 238 14.26 -8.11 -1.81
CA ILE A 238 13.97 -8.23 -0.37
C ILE A 238 15.12 -7.71 0.50
N ALA A 239 16.36 -8.04 0.17
CA ALA A 239 17.53 -7.57 0.91
C ALA A 239 17.66 -6.04 0.84
N GLY A 240 17.47 -5.45 -0.34
CA GLY A 240 17.45 -4.00 -0.52
C GLY A 240 16.39 -3.30 0.33
N ILE A 241 15.18 -3.87 0.37
CA ILE A 241 14.08 -3.38 1.21
C ILE A 241 14.46 -3.48 2.70
N GLY A 242 14.96 -4.65 3.15
CA GLY A 242 15.35 -4.88 4.54
C GLY A 242 16.41 -3.89 5.04
N ILE A 243 17.40 -3.56 4.21
CA ILE A 243 18.44 -2.56 4.54
C ILE A 243 17.81 -1.19 4.79
N VAL A 244 16.84 -0.78 3.97
CA VAL A 244 16.16 0.51 4.16
C VAL A 244 15.25 0.48 5.40
N LEU A 245 14.55 -0.63 5.64
CA LEU A 245 13.64 -0.78 6.79
C LEU A 245 14.35 -0.68 8.15
N LEU A 246 15.63 -1.07 8.24
CA LEU A 246 16.47 -0.83 9.43
C LEU A 246 16.43 0.62 9.90
N GLY A 247 16.35 1.57 8.97
CA GLY A 247 16.29 3.00 9.26
C GLY A 247 14.89 3.57 9.28
N THR A 248 14.04 3.11 8.36
CA THR A 248 12.66 3.57 8.22
C THR A 248 11.86 3.36 9.51
N PHE A 249 11.91 2.18 10.12
CA PHE A 249 11.08 1.88 11.31
C PHE A 249 11.48 2.69 12.56
N PRO A 250 12.77 2.87 12.90
CA PRO A 250 13.18 3.81 13.95
C PRO A 250 12.72 5.25 13.69
N ILE A 251 12.93 5.77 12.48
CA ILE A 251 12.51 7.13 12.12
C ILE A 251 10.99 7.28 12.20
N LEU A 252 10.26 6.31 11.68
CA LEU A 252 8.80 6.27 11.72
C LEU A 252 8.30 6.26 13.17
N SER A 253 8.95 5.50 14.06
CA SER A 253 8.62 5.51 15.49
C SER A 253 8.81 6.90 16.13
N ILE A 254 9.91 7.59 15.80
CA ILE A 254 10.15 8.96 16.25
C ILE A 254 9.09 9.90 15.67
N LEU A 255 8.83 9.80 14.37
CA LEU A 255 7.90 10.67 13.65
C LEU A 255 6.48 10.54 14.20
N VAL A 256 6.00 9.32 14.40
CA VAL A 256 4.68 9.06 15.00
C VAL A 256 4.60 9.67 16.41
N LYS A 257 5.64 9.52 17.24
CA LYS A 257 5.68 10.15 18.58
C LYS A 257 5.67 11.68 18.52
N VAL A 258 6.37 12.28 17.57
CA VAL A 258 6.44 13.74 17.39
C VAL A 258 5.13 14.30 16.83
N LEU A 259 4.51 13.61 15.86
CA LEU A 259 3.30 14.05 15.18
C LEU A 259 2.01 13.75 15.95
N ASP A 260 2.06 12.91 16.98
CA ASP A 260 0.89 12.55 17.80
C ASP A 260 0.17 13.78 18.36
N LYS A 261 0.87 14.67 19.06
CA LYS A 261 0.27 15.90 19.63
C LYS A 261 -0.33 16.86 18.58
N PRO A 262 0.40 17.29 17.52
CA PRO A 262 -0.16 18.22 16.55
C PRO A 262 -1.33 17.61 15.77
N LEU A 263 -1.24 16.34 15.36
CA LEU A 263 -2.33 15.68 14.64
C LEU A 263 -3.54 15.44 15.54
N ASN A 264 -3.36 15.09 16.82
CA ASN A 264 -4.45 15.01 17.79
C ASN A 264 -5.16 16.36 18.00
N SER A 265 -4.44 17.48 17.96
CA SER A 265 -5.03 18.82 18.05
C SER A 265 -5.89 19.14 16.82
N VAL A 266 -5.39 18.82 15.63
CA VAL A 266 -6.14 19.01 14.37
C VAL A 266 -7.36 18.09 14.31
N GLY A 267 -7.21 16.83 14.71
CA GLY A 267 -8.28 15.83 14.76
C GLY A 267 -9.48 16.29 15.60
N ARG A 268 -9.23 16.87 16.78
CA ARG A 268 -10.30 17.42 17.63
C ARG A 268 -11.09 18.53 16.94
N LYS A 269 -10.44 19.39 16.14
CA LYS A 269 -11.12 20.48 15.40
C LYS A 269 -12.05 19.95 14.31
N ILE A 270 -11.79 18.75 13.80
CA ILE A 270 -12.64 18.09 12.79
C ILE A 270 -13.58 17.04 13.42
N GLY A 271 -13.83 17.11 14.73
CA GLY A 271 -14.83 16.27 15.41
C GLY A 271 -14.40 14.82 15.65
N MET A 272 -13.09 14.55 15.67
CA MET A 272 -12.53 13.24 16.00
C MET A 272 -12.11 13.21 17.47
N ASP A 273 -12.33 12.07 18.14
CA ASP A 273 -11.73 11.81 19.45
C ASP A 273 -10.22 11.53 19.33
N ALA A 274 -9.55 11.36 20.47
CA ALA A 274 -8.11 11.13 20.52
C ALA A 274 -7.69 9.80 19.85
N THR A 275 -8.45 8.73 20.04
CA THR A 275 -8.20 7.41 19.43
C THR A 275 -8.24 7.51 17.91
N SER A 276 -9.26 8.21 17.41
CA SER A 276 -9.47 8.46 16.00
C SER A 276 -8.34 9.30 15.40
N ALA A 277 -7.91 10.35 16.10
CA ALA A 277 -6.83 11.19 15.60
C ALA A 277 -5.47 10.46 15.60
N ALA A 278 -5.19 9.64 16.63
CA ALA A 278 -4.04 8.74 16.65
C ALA A 278 -4.07 7.73 15.48
N GLY A 279 -5.26 7.24 15.13
CA GLY A 279 -5.47 6.36 13.97
C GLY A 279 -4.94 6.95 12.65
N LEU A 280 -5.11 8.26 12.42
CA LEU A 280 -4.59 8.92 11.21
C LEU A 280 -3.06 8.86 11.15
N VAL A 281 -2.41 9.02 12.30
CA VAL A 281 -0.95 8.95 12.43
C VAL A 281 -0.46 7.53 12.23
N PHE A 282 -1.07 6.56 12.92
CA PHE A 282 -0.69 5.16 12.82
C PHE A 282 -0.89 4.60 11.42
N THR A 283 -1.93 5.04 10.70
CA THR A 283 -2.18 4.61 9.33
C THR A 283 -1.01 4.90 8.38
N LEU A 284 -0.32 6.04 8.56
CA LEU A 284 0.85 6.37 7.74
C LEU A 284 1.94 5.31 7.87
N ALA A 285 2.04 4.67 9.04
CA ALA A 285 2.93 3.55 9.29
C ALA A 285 2.34 2.22 8.81
N ASN A 286 1.16 1.86 9.32
CA ASN A 286 0.50 0.60 9.05
C ASN A 286 -0.99 0.67 9.45
N SER A 287 -1.87 0.00 8.70
CA SER A 287 -3.32 -0.01 8.97
C SER A 287 -3.77 -1.03 10.03
N VAL A 288 -2.97 -2.05 10.37
CA VAL A 288 -3.35 -3.12 11.30
C VAL A 288 -3.70 -2.61 12.71
N PRO A 289 -2.91 -1.72 13.34
CA PRO A 289 -3.28 -1.16 14.64
C PRO A 289 -4.61 -0.41 14.61
N VAL A 290 -4.89 0.26 13.49
CA VAL A 290 -6.08 1.09 13.30
C VAL A 290 -7.35 0.26 13.23
N TYR A 291 -7.30 -0.93 12.61
CA TYR A 291 -8.43 -1.87 12.63
C TYR A 291 -8.78 -2.32 14.05
N LYS A 292 -7.77 -2.62 14.88
CA LYS A 292 -7.98 -3.11 16.25
C LYS A 292 -8.54 -2.05 17.20
N MET A 293 -8.10 -0.79 17.04
CA MET A 293 -8.56 0.32 17.86
C MET A 293 -9.86 0.96 17.34
N MET A 294 -10.40 0.48 16.22
CA MET A 294 -11.58 1.06 15.58
C MET A 294 -12.77 1.09 16.51
N LYS A 295 -12.99 0.02 17.28
CA LYS A 295 -14.07 -0.08 18.28
C LYS A 295 -14.10 1.07 19.28
N ASP A 296 -12.93 1.62 19.61
CA ASP A 296 -12.72 2.69 20.58
C ASP A 296 -12.83 4.10 19.95
N MET A 297 -13.17 4.18 18.66
CA MET A 297 -13.40 5.43 17.93
C MET A 297 -14.88 5.83 17.91
N ASN A 298 -15.14 7.13 17.88
CA ASN A 298 -16.45 7.68 17.58
C ASN A 298 -16.85 7.41 16.11
N LYS A 299 -18.15 7.45 15.81
CA LYS A 299 -18.69 7.05 14.50
C LYS A 299 -18.07 7.82 13.34
N ARG A 300 -17.89 9.13 13.53
CA ARG A 300 -17.23 10.01 12.54
C ARG A 300 -15.77 9.61 12.34
N GLY A 301 -15.05 9.36 13.42
CA GLY A 301 -13.67 8.93 13.44
C GLY A 301 -13.45 7.62 12.70
N LYS A 302 -14.36 6.65 12.85
CA LYS A 302 -14.35 5.38 12.09
C LYS A 302 -14.40 5.61 10.57
N ILE A 303 -15.32 6.47 10.11
CA ILE A 303 -15.48 6.78 8.68
C ILE A 303 -14.25 7.53 8.16
N VAL A 304 -13.80 8.59 8.86
CA VAL A 304 -12.68 9.43 8.43
C VAL A 304 -11.37 8.64 8.42
N ASN A 305 -11.10 7.84 9.46
CA ASN A 305 -9.93 6.95 9.48
C ASN A 305 -9.95 5.98 8.32
N THR A 306 -11.08 5.32 8.08
CA THR A 306 -11.13 4.33 7.00
C THR A 306 -10.96 4.99 5.63
N ALA A 307 -11.54 6.18 5.41
CA ALA A 307 -11.36 6.93 4.18
C ALA A 307 -9.90 7.36 3.95
N TRP A 308 -9.23 7.86 5.00
CA TRP A 308 -7.80 8.16 4.98
C TRP A 308 -6.95 6.91 4.70
N LEU A 309 -7.32 5.80 5.32
CA LEU A 309 -6.54 4.58 5.33
C LEU A 309 -6.39 3.94 3.96
N VAL A 310 -7.46 3.95 3.16
CA VAL A 310 -7.46 3.34 1.82
C VAL A 310 -6.28 3.83 0.96
N PRO A 311 -6.09 5.14 0.73
CA PRO A 311 -4.93 5.62 -0.02
C PRO A 311 -3.67 5.82 0.83
N ALA A 312 -3.78 6.21 2.10
CA ALA A 312 -2.63 6.67 2.89
C ALA A 312 -1.91 5.56 3.68
N THR A 313 -2.46 4.34 3.73
CA THR A 313 -1.84 3.24 4.48
C THR A 313 -0.40 3.00 4.03
N ALA A 314 0.48 2.86 5.03
CA ALA A 314 1.91 2.62 4.86
C ALA A 314 2.62 3.65 3.96
N ALA A 315 2.06 4.86 3.78
CA ALA A 315 2.69 5.93 3.00
C ALA A 315 4.07 6.31 3.54
N LEU A 316 4.29 6.17 4.85
CA LEU A 316 5.58 6.39 5.51
C LEU A 316 6.15 5.11 6.14
N GLY A 317 5.53 3.96 5.88
CA GLY A 317 5.93 2.64 6.39
C GLY A 317 6.36 1.72 5.25
N ASP A 318 5.71 0.54 5.18
CA ASP A 318 6.08 -0.56 4.29
C ASP A 318 6.20 -0.14 2.82
N HIS A 319 5.24 0.63 2.29
CA HIS A 319 5.29 1.05 0.88
C HIS A 319 6.41 2.04 0.60
N LEU A 320 6.73 2.95 1.52
CA LEU A 320 7.86 3.86 1.37
C LEU A 320 9.19 3.11 1.50
N GLY A 321 9.30 2.18 2.45
CA GLY A 321 10.48 1.32 2.60
C GLY A 321 10.69 0.45 1.36
N PHE A 322 9.62 -0.12 0.83
CA PHE A 322 9.62 -0.85 -0.43
C PHE A 322 10.13 0.00 -1.58
N THR A 323 9.50 1.15 -1.82
CA THR A 323 9.88 2.06 -2.92
C THR A 323 11.32 2.53 -2.78
N ALA A 324 11.77 2.83 -1.57
CA ALA A 324 13.16 3.21 -1.32
C ALA A 324 14.15 2.06 -1.56
N GLY A 325 13.74 0.81 -1.38
CA GLY A 325 14.56 -0.37 -1.65
C GLY A 325 14.66 -0.73 -3.15
N VAL A 326 13.60 -0.47 -3.94
CA VAL A 326 13.53 -0.92 -5.34
C VAL A 326 13.65 0.20 -6.38
N ARG A 327 13.14 1.39 -6.10
CA ARG A 327 13.13 2.55 -7.02
C ARG A 327 13.10 3.88 -6.24
N PRO A 328 14.24 4.31 -5.67
CA PRO A 328 14.29 5.42 -4.72
C PRO A 328 13.82 6.78 -5.29
N ASP A 329 13.96 7.00 -6.59
CA ASP A 329 13.43 8.17 -7.33
C ASP A 329 11.90 8.28 -7.30
N MET A 330 11.20 7.20 -6.95
CA MET A 330 9.74 7.16 -6.84
C MET A 330 9.22 7.38 -5.43
N ILE A 331 10.08 7.58 -4.41
CA ILE A 331 9.64 7.81 -3.01
C ILE A 331 8.70 9.02 -2.95
N THR A 332 9.15 10.17 -3.45
CA THR A 332 8.37 11.41 -3.41
C THR A 332 7.03 11.28 -4.15
N PRO A 333 7.00 10.81 -5.42
CA PRO A 333 5.74 10.54 -6.12
C PRO A 333 4.75 9.66 -5.35
N VAL A 334 5.22 8.55 -4.77
CA VAL A 334 4.37 7.60 -4.04
C VAL A 334 3.80 8.25 -2.77
N VAL A 335 4.67 8.85 -1.95
CA VAL A 335 4.25 9.49 -0.69
C VAL A 335 3.26 10.62 -0.95
N VAL A 336 3.59 11.51 -1.89
CA VAL A 336 2.74 12.68 -2.21
C VAL A 336 1.42 12.23 -2.83
N GLY A 337 1.42 11.27 -3.76
CA GLY A 337 0.19 10.74 -4.35
C GLY A 337 -0.75 10.13 -3.31
N LYS A 338 -0.21 9.28 -2.41
CA LYS A 338 -0.96 8.64 -1.32
C LYS A 338 -1.54 9.66 -0.34
N ILE A 339 -0.71 10.61 0.13
CA ILE A 339 -1.15 11.65 1.07
C ILE A 339 -2.19 12.56 0.42
N ALA A 340 -2.01 12.96 -0.84
CA ALA A 340 -2.96 13.82 -1.54
C ALA A 340 -4.33 13.16 -1.70
N ALA A 341 -4.38 11.88 -2.10
CA ALA A 341 -5.63 11.12 -2.12
C ALA A 341 -6.23 10.98 -0.72
N GLY A 342 -5.41 10.69 0.30
CA GLY A 342 -5.87 10.61 1.69
C GLY A 342 -6.48 11.91 2.21
N LEU A 343 -5.83 13.05 1.95
CA LEU A 343 -6.35 14.36 2.37
C LEU A 343 -7.69 14.66 1.68
N LEU A 344 -7.80 14.36 0.39
CA LEU A 344 -9.07 14.46 -0.33
C LEU A 344 -10.14 13.53 0.28
N ALA A 345 -9.76 12.32 0.67
CA ALA A 345 -10.67 11.35 1.28
C ALA A 345 -11.17 11.83 2.65
N ILE A 346 -10.29 12.44 3.47
CA ILE A 346 -10.67 13.10 4.73
C ILE A 346 -11.67 14.22 4.48
N ILE A 347 -11.42 15.09 3.50
CA ILE A 347 -12.32 16.21 3.16
C ILE A 347 -13.69 15.68 2.76
N ILE A 348 -13.76 14.71 1.85
CA ILE A 348 -15.01 14.11 1.41
C ILE A 348 -15.72 13.41 2.57
N ALA A 349 -14.99 12.66 3.40
CA ALA A 349 -15.54 11.98 4.57
C ALA A 349 -16.17 12.94 5.57
N ILE A 350 -15.49 14.06 5.88
CA ILE A 350 -16.00 15.11 6.75
C ILE A 350 -17.29 15.72 6.19
N LEU A 351 -17.33 16.01 4.88
CA LEU A 351 -18.52 16.58 4.24
C LEU A 351 -19.70 15.60 4.25
N MET A 352 -19.45 14.32 4.01
CA MET A 352 -20.46 13.25 3.97
C MET A 352 -20.85 12.69 5.35
N SER A 353 -20.13 13.08 6.42
CA SER A 353 -20.42 12.70 7.80
C SER A 353 -21.09 13.83 8.60
N LYS A 354 -21.51 14.93 7.95
CA LYS A 354 -22.20 16.04 8.62
C LYS A 354 -23.52 15.58 9.26
N ASP A 355 -24.29 14.74 8.58
CA ASP A 355 -25.57 14.21 9.09
C ASP A 355 -25.41 13.27 10.29
N THR A 356 -24.19 12.76 10.53
CA THR A 356 -23.91 11.86 11.66
C THR A 356 -23.76 12.61 12.99
N LEU A 357 -23.66 13.95 12.95
CA LEU A 357 -23.57 14.84 14.11
C LEU A 357 -24.92 15.14 14.75
N GLU A 358 -26.01 15.14 13.99
CA GLU A 358 -27.35 15.49 14.50
C GLU A 358 -27.95 14.40 15.42
N GLY A 359 -27.43 13.18 15.35
CA GLY A 359 -27.85 12.07 16.22
C GLY A 359 -27.09 11.93 17.54
N GLU A 360 -26.02 12.71 17.76
CA GLU A 360 -25.18 12.65 18.96
C GLU A 360 -25.39 13.86 19.91
N ILE A 361 -26.27 14.80 19.55
CA ILE A 361 -26.67 15.96 20.38
C ILE A 361 -28.15 15.83 20.82
N LYS A 362 -28.63 14.62 21.10
CA LYS A 362 -29.91 14.42 21.79
C LYS A 362 -29.72 13.68 23.10
#